data_AF-A0A2A5G179-F1
#
_entry.id   AF-A0A2A5G179-F1
#
_cell.length_a   1.000
_cell.length_b   1.000
_cell.length_c   1.000
_cell.angle_alpha   90.00
_cell.angle_beta   90.00
_cell.angle_gamma   90.00
#
_symmetry.space_group_name_H-M   'P 1'
#
loop_
_entity.id
_entity.type
_entity.pdbx_description
1 polymer ?
#
loop_
_entity_poly.entity_id
_entity_poly.type
_entity_poly.pdbx_seq_one_letter_code
_entity_poly.pdbx_strand_id
1 'polypeptide(L)'
;MSLYKRGNTWWVRFTAPSGERIQCSARTEDRKKAHEYHDRLKTTYWEVRKLGTKPERSWQEATVRWLKEKDYKASHNKDISILKHLDIYLGALTLSKITRDVIDAIAEAISERTSKSNANRYLALIRAILRRARDDWEWVDRIPKVRLYTVYSKRLNWLTHEQARALIKALPEHMKTIVRFALSTGLRRTNVTHLMWSQVDLERRMAWIHADQSKTRKAIAVPLNVDALNVLHEQRGKHDEWVFPYNGKPVYQVSTKAWYKALKKTGLEGFRFHDLRHTWASWHVQAGTPLNALQELGGWSSAEMVRRYAHLGANHLASYADNILEQSVPAIGTKLVQLEIVKN
;
A
#
# COMPACT_ATOMS: atom_id res chain seq x y z
N MET A 1 47.91 -27.99 -20.64
CA MET A 1 48.07 -28.03 -19.16
C MET A 1 46.90 -27.28 -18.53
N SER A 2 46.17 -27.91 -17.62
CA SER A 2 44.98 -27.33 -16.96
C SER A 2 45.31 -26.42 -15.77
N LEU A 3 46.54 -26.52 -15.25
CA LEU A 3 47.08 -25.69 -14.19
C LEU A 3 48.36 -25.03 -14.69
N TYR A 4 48.52 -23.74 -14.45
CA TYR A 4 49.75 -23.02 -14.74
C TYR A 4 50.00 -21.95 -13.66
N LYS A 5 51.26 -21.63 -13.39
CA LYS A 5 51.65 -20.69 -12.33
C LYS A 5 51.86 -19.29 -12.93
N ARG A 6 51.37 -18.24 -12.26
CA ARG A 6 51.59 -16.84 -12.63
C ARG A 6 52.02 -16.07 -11.38
N GLY A 7 53.29 -15.67 -11.31
CA GLY A 7 53.89 -15.20 -10.07
C GLY A 7 53.90 -16.32 -9.01
N ASN A 8 53.42 -16.02 -7.80
CA ASN A 8 53.33 -17.03 -6.74
C ASN A 8 52.00 -17.80 -6.71
N THR A 9 51.01 -17.41 -7.51
CA THR A 9 49.67 -17.99 -7.46
C THR A 9 49.40 -18.97 -8.61
N TRP A 10 48.77 -20.10 -8.30
CA TRP A 10 48.28 -21.03 -9.31
C TRP A 10 47.02 -20.54 -10.00
N TRP A 11 46.95 -20.75 -11.30
CA TRP A 11 45.79 -20.46 -12.14
C TRP A 11 45.27 -21.75 -12.77
N VAL A 12 43.95 -21.79 -12.93
CA VAL A 12 43.22 -22.89 -13.52
C VAL A 12 42.72 -22.46 -14.89
N ARG A 13 42.92 -23.31 -15.90
CA ARG A 13 42.38 -23.15 -17.25
C ARG A 13 41.80 -24.47 -17.73
N PHE A 14 40.50 -24.49 -18.04
CA PHE A 14 39.87 -25.64 -18.68
C PHE A 14 38.73 -25.17 -19.59
N THR A 15 38.40 -25.98 -20.58
CA THR A 15 37.20 -25.78 -21.38
C THR A 15 36.05 -26.46 -20.65
N ALA A 16 35.07 -25.68 -20.21
CA ALA A 16 33.85 -26.21 -19.64
C ALA A 16 33.11 -27.04 -20.70
N PRO A 17 32.29 -28.02 -20.31
CA PRO A 17 31.53 -28.80 -21.27
C PRO A 17 30.70 -27.91 -22.23
N SER A 18 30.22 -26.74 -21.78
CA SER A 18 29.52 -25.74 -22.60
C SER A 18 30.31 -25.21 -23.81
N GLY A 19 31.62 -25.48 -23.90
CA GLY A 19 32.52 -24.92 -24.91
C GLY A 19 33.21 -23.63 -24.46
N GLU A 20 32.80 -23.06 -23.33
CA GLU A 20 33.42 -21.86 -22.76
C GLU A 20 34.79 -22.17 -22.14
N ARG A 21 35.77 -21.31 -22.38
CA ARG A 21 37.10 -21.41 -21.77
C ARG A 21 37.09 -20.66 -20.44
N ILE A 22 37.12 -21.39 -19.34
CA ILE A 22 37.21 -20.83 -17.99
C ILE A 22 38.69 -20.66 -17.63
N GLN A 23 39.05 -19.44 -17.20
CA GLN A 23 40.39 -19.12 -16.71
C GLN A 23 40.28 -18.28 -15.44
N CYS A 24 40.68 -18.84 -14.30
CA CYS A 24 40.58 -18.17 -13.00
C CYS A 24 41.76 -18.50 -12.09
N SER A 25 42.03 -17.63 -11.12
CA SER A 25 43.07 -17.85 -10.10
C SER A 25 42.56 -18.81 -9.02
N ALA A 26 43.36 -19.82 -8.67
CA ALA A 26 43.10 -20.69 -7.54
C ALA A 26 43.44 -20.03 -6.19
N ARG A 27 44.00 -18.82 -6.20
CA ARG A 27 44.37 -18.03 -5.00
C ARG A 27 45.21 -18.79 -3.97
N THR A 28 46.00 -19.75 -4.44
CA THR A 28 46.88 -20.58 -3.60
C THR A 28 48.24 -20.73 -4.26
N GLU A 29 49.28 -20.85 -3.44
CA GLU A 29 50.65 -21.17 -3.89
C GLU A 29 50.90 -22.69 -3.92
N ASP A 30 50.04 -23.45 -3.22
CA ASP A 30 50.08 -24.91 -3.15
C ASP A 30 49.40 -25.54 -4.37
N ARG A 31 50.16 -26.35 -5.10
CA ARG A 31 49.72 -27.06 -6.31
C ARG A 31 48.64 -28.10 -6.02
N LYS A 32 48.65 -28.76 -4.85
CA LYS A 32 47.61 -29.76 -4.49
C LYS A 32 46.26 -29.09 -4.29
N LYS A 33 46.21 -28.01 -3.51
CA LYS A 33 44.99 -27.21 -3.31
C LYS A 33 44.47 -26.61 -4.62
N ALA A 34 45.37 -26.19 -5.53
CA ALA A 34 44.98 -25.70 -6.85
C ALA A 34 44.35 -26.80 -7.72
N HIS A 35 44.84 -28.04 -7.60
CA HIS A 35 44.27 -29.20 -8.28
C HIS A 35 42.88 -29.56 -7.75
N GLU A 36 42.71 -29.63 -6.43
CA GLU A 36 41.39 -29.85 -5.81
C GLU A 36 40.37 -28.77 -6.20
N TYR A 37 40.80 -27.51 -6.26
CA TYR A 37 39.96 -26.41 -6.72
C TYR A 37 39.58 -26.54 -8.20
N HIS A 38 40.52 -26.92 -9.07
CA HIS A 38 40.25 -27.23 -10.47
C HIS A 38 39.23 -28.37 -10.61
N ASP A 39 39.42 -29.46 -9.88
CA ASP A 39 38.55 -30.63 -9.98
C ASP A 39 37.14 -30.30 -9.49
N ARG A 40 37.01 -29.57 -8.37
CA ARG A 40 35.73 -29.09 -7.87
C ARG A 40 35.02 -28.19 -8.90
N LEU A 41 35.72 -27.23 -9.49
CA LEU A 41 35.18 -26.37 -10.56
C LEU A 41 34.72 -27.17 -11.77
N LYS A 42 35.56 -28.09 -12.26
CA LYS A 42 35.27 -28.90 -13.44
C LYS A 42 34.04 -29.78 -13.20
N THR A 43 33.92 -30.37 -12.02
CA THR A 43 32.74 -31.13 -11.58
C THR A 43 31.50 -30.25 -11.56
N THR A 44 31.55 -29.06 -10.94
CA THR A 44 30.39 -28.14 -10.92
C THR A 44 29.92 -27.76 -12.33
N TYR A 45 30.84 -27.39 -13.24
CA TYR A 45 30.47 -27.08 -14.64
C TYR A 45 29.94 -28.29 -15.41
N TRP A 46 30.42 -29.49 -15.09
CA TRP A 46 29.92 -30.73 -15.68
C TRP A 46 28.53 -31.10 -15.16
N GLU A 47 28.30 -31.00 -13.86
CA GLU A 47 27.00 -31.23 -13.22
C GLU A 47 25.95 -30.25 -13.73
N VAL A 48 26.26 -28.96 -13.81
CA VAL A 48 25.35 -27.93 -14.35
C VAL A 48 24.85 -28.29 -15.77
N ARG A 49 25.72 -28.85 -16.62
CA ARG A 49 25.35 -29.19 -18.01
C ARG A 49 24.71 -30.58 -18.16
N LYS A 50 25.21 -31.59 -17.44
CA LYS A 50 24.74 -32.98 -17.57
C LYS A 50 23.52 -33.29 -16.70
N LEU A 51 23.43 -32.67 -15.52
CA LEU A 51 22.34 -32.86 -14.57
C LEU A 51 21.37 -31.66 -14.53
N GLY A 52 21.67 -30.57 -15.24
CA GLY A 52 20.83 -29.35 -15.22
C GLY A 52 20.89 -28.60 -13.90
N THR A 53 21.90 -28.86 -13.06
CA THR A 53 22.01 -28.28 -11.71
C THR A 53 22.20 -26.77 -11.81
N LYS A 54 21.24 -26.01 -11.31
CA LYS A 54 21.29 -24.54 -11.31
C LYS A 54 22.38 -24.04 -10.35
N PRO A 55 23.18 -23.00 -10.71
CA PRO A 55 24.20 -22.46 -9.82
C PRO A 55 23.55 -21.88 -8.57
N GLU A 56 24.19 -22.06 -7.40
CA GLU A 56 23.70 -21.43 -6.17
C GLU A 56 23.76 -19.91 -6.28
N ARG A 57 22.62 -19.25 -6.05
CA ARG A 57 22.47 -17.80 -6.08
C ARG A 57 22.20 -17.25 -4.69
N SER A 58 22.75 -16.09 -4.38
CA SER A 58 22.56 -15.45 -3.07
C SER A 58 21.27 -14.62 -2.99
N TRP A 59 20.78 -14.40 -1.77
CA TRP A 59 19.70 -13.44 -1.53
C TRP A 59 20.06 -12.01 -2.00
N GLN A 60 21.33 -11.62 -1.86
CA GLN A 60 21.81 -10.30 -2.27
C GLN A 60 21.78 -10.13 -3.79
N GLU A 61 22.20 -11.14 -4.55
CA GLU A 61 22.08 -11.14 -6.02
C GLU A 61 20.61 -10.99 -6.45
N ALA A 62 19.71 -11.72 -5.80
CA ALA A 62 18.28 -11.64 -6.06
C ALA A 62 17.72 -10.25 -5.75
N THR A 63 18.15 -9.65 -4.63
CA THR A 63 17.74 -8.31 -4.20
C THR A 63 18.21 -7.23 -5.16
N VAL A 64 19.47 -7.27 -5.59
CA VAL A 64 20.03 -6.31 -6.56
C VAL A 64 19.29 -6.39 -7.89
N ARG A 65 19.06 -7.62 -8.40
CA ARG A 65 18.32 -7.82 -9.64
C ARG A 65 16.87 -7.33 -9.52
N TRP A 66 16.19 -7.65 -8.42
CA TRP A 66 14.83 -7.16 -8.15
C TRP A 66 14.75 -5.64 -8.18
N LEU A 67 15.67 -4.97 -7.48
CA LEU A 67 15.68 -3.51 -7.42
C LEU A 67 15.92 -2.90 -8.80
N LYS A 68 16.88 -3.43 -9.57
CA LYS A 68 17.12 -2.97 -10.95
C LYS A 68 15.91 -3.18 -11.85
N GLU A 69 15.23 -4.32 -11.77
CA GLU A 69 14.03 -4.59 -12.57
C GLU A 69 12.80 -3.78 -12.14
N LYS A 70 12.81 -3.17 -10.95
CA LYS A 70 11.65 -2.51 -10.33
C LYS A 70 11.92 -1.06 -9.95
N ASP A 71 12.87 -0.42 -10.59
CA ASP A 71 13.21 1.01 -10.43
C ASP A 71 12.02 1.95 -10.73
N TYR A 72 11.18 1.58 -11.71
CA TYR A 72 10.00 2.33 -12.14
C TYR A 72 8.85 2.35 -11.12
N LYS A 73 8.92 1.55 -10.04
CA LYS A 73 7.84 1.49 -9.03
C LYS A 73 7.91 2.71 -8.13
N ALA A 74 6.76 3.37 -7.94
CA ALA A 74 6.66 4.43 -6.93
C ALA A 74 6.98 3.95 -5.49
N SER A 75 6.87 2.65 -5.22
CA SER A 75 7.24 2.04 -3.93
C SER A 75 8.72 1.65 -3.82
N HIS A 76 9.55 1.92 -4.82
CA HIS A 76 10.93 1.43 -4.91
C HIS A 76 11.76 1.76 -3.67
N ASN A 77 11.73 3.02 -3.21
CA ASN A 77 12.45 3.44 -1.99
C ASN A 77 11.99 2.70 -0.73
N LYS A 78 10.71 2.32 -0.66
CA LYS A 78 10.19 1.54 0.45
C LYS A 78 10.64 0.08 0.37
N ASP A 79 10.68 -0.48 -0.83
CA ASP A 79 11.20 -1.82 -1.08
C ASP A 79 12.70 -1.87 -0.68
N ILE A 80 13.51 -0.85 -1.03
CA ILE A 80 14.91 -0.73 -0.56
C ILE A 80 14.99 -0.77 0.97
N SER A 81 14.19 0.04 1.67
CA SER A 81 14.21 0.09 3.13
C SER A 81 13.85 -1.25 3.77
N ILE A 82 12.87 -1.96 3.20
CA ILE A 82 12.47 -3.29 3.67
C ILE A 82 13.60 -4.29 3.40
N LEU A 83 14.21 -4.26 2.22
CA LEU A 83 15.28 -5.19 1.83
C LEU A 83 16.55 -5.01 2.67
N LYS A 84 16.93 -3.77 2.99
CA LYS A 84 18.03 -3.49 3.92
C LYS A 84 17.81 -4.14 5.28
N HIS A 85 16.59 -4.09 5.79
CA HIS A 85 16.25 -4.73 7.06
C HIS A 85 16.21 -6.26 6.94
N LEU A 86 15.71 -6.79 5.82
CA LEU A 86 15.72 -8.23 5.55
C LEU A 86 17.15 -8.79 5.37
N ASP A 87 18.10 -7.99 4.92
CA ASP A 87 19.49 -8.42 4.72
C ASP A 87 20.17 -8.84 6.03
N ILE A 88 19.72 -8.29 7.17
CA ILE A 88 20.18 -8.73 8.52
C ILE A 88 19.91 -10.23 8.74
N TYR A 89 18.82 -10.74 8.16
CA TYR A 89 18.39 -12.13 8.32
C TYR A 89 18.81 -13.02 7.15
N LEU A 90 18.72 -12.49 5.92
CA LEU A 90 18.83 -13.28 4.69
C LEU A 90 20.12 -13.03 3.92
N GLY A 91 20.89 -11.98 4.24
CA GLY A 91 22.01 -11.52 3.41
C GLY A 91 23.12 -12.56 3.22
N ALA A 92 23.39 -13.37 4.25
CA ALA A 92 24.38 -14.44 4.19
C ALA A 92 23.87 -15.75 3.56
N LEU A 93 22.58 -15.83 3.21
CA LEU A 93 21.94 -17.05 2.73
C LEU A 93 21.89 -17.12 1.20
N THR A 94 22.03 -18.33 0.69
CA THR A 94 21.67 -18.69 -0.69
C THR A 94 20.16 -18.93 -0.78
N LEU A 95 19.58 -18.74 -1.97
CA LEU A 95 18.14 -18.95 -2.19
C LEU A 95 17.69 -20.37 -1.85
N SER A 96 18.56 -21.37 -2.05
CA SER A 96 18.33 -22.77 -1.66
C SER A 96 18.18 -22.97 -0.15
N LYS A 97 18.83 -22.13 0.66
CA LYS A 97 18.81 -22.19 2.12
C LYS A 97 17.70 -21.37 2.77
N ILE A 98 16.93 -20.62 1.98
CA ILE A 98 15.76 -19.90 2.49
C ILE A 98 14.62 -20.91 2.66
N THR A 99 14.55 -21.53 3.84
CA THR A 99 13.51 -22.48 4.19
C THR A 99 12.28 -21.79 4.77
N ARG A 100 11.22 -22.57 5.01
CA ARG A 100 10.03 -22.05 5.67
C ARG A 100 10.33 -21.59 7.10
N ASP A 101 11.14 -22.32 7.85
CA ASP A 101 11.45 -21.98 9.25
C ASP A 101 12.21 -20.67 9.36
N VAL A 102 13.13 -20.39 8.41
CA VAL A 102 13.80 -19.09 8.30
C VAL A 102 12.79 -17.97 8.09
N ILE A 103 11.81 -18.17 7.20
CA ILE A 103 10.78 -17.16 6.91
C ILE A 103 9.84 -16.96 8.09
N ASP A 104 9.46 -18.03 8.78
CA ASP A 104 8.58 -17.99 9.95
C ASP A 104 9.30 -17.28 11.12
N ALA A 105 10.60 -17.50 11.33
CA ALA A 105 11.41 -16.77 12.32
C ALA A 105 11.51 -15.26 12.01
N ILE A 106 11.68 -14.90 10.73
CA ILE A 106 11.65 -13.49 10.30
C ILE A 106 10.27 -12.87 10.54
N ALA A 107 9.20 -13.61 10.24
CA ALA A 107 7.84 -13.16 10.46
C ALA A 107 7.60 -12.82 11.93
N GLU A 108 7.99 -13.72 12.83
CA GLU A 108 7.86 -13.58 14.28
C GLU A 108 8.62 -12.35 14.78
N ALA A 109 9.92 -12.26 14.49
CA ALA A 109 10.78 -11.14 14.91
C ALA A 109 10.24 -9.76 14.46
N ILE A 110 9.67 -9.67 13.26
CA ILE A 110 9.08 -8.42 12.76
C ILE A 110 7.71 -8.14 13.39
N SER A 111 6.94 -9.18 13.68
CA SER A 111 5.60 -9.05 14.28
C SER A 111 5.62 -8.68 15.76
N GLU A 112 6.70 -9.00 16.48
CA GLU A 112 6.93 -8.55 17.86
C GLU A 112 7.20 -7.04 17.92
N ARG A 113 7.91 -6.51 16.93
CA ARG A 113 8.32 -5.11 16.88
C ARG A 113 7.31 -4.21 16.17
N THR A 114 6.47 -4.78 15.30
CA THR A 114 5.56 -4.02 14.43
C THR A 114 4.23 -4.75 14.23
N SER A 115 3.21 -4.03 13.74
CA SER A 115 1.92 -4.68 13.46
C SER A 115 2.04 -5.86 12.47
N LYS A 116 1.20 -6.90 12.63
CA LYS A 116 1.08 -8.03 11.69
C LYS A 116 0.86 -7.60 10.24
N SER A 117 0.14 -6.50 10.01
CA SER A 117 -0.02 -5.90 8.66
C SER A 117 1.30 -5.41 8.08
N ASN A 118 2.18 -4.86 8.91
CA ASN A 118 3.50 -4.45 8.50
C ASN A 118 4.41 -5.67 8.24
N ALA A 119 4.41 -6.68 9.13
CA ALA A 119 5.11 -7.94 8.91
C ALA A 119 4.69 -8.60 7.58
N ASN A 120 3.40 -8.59 7.25
CA ASN A 120 2.91 -9.06 5.95
C ASN A 120 3.51 -8.34 4.74
N ARG A 121 3.92 -7.08 4.85
CA ARG A 121 4.60 -6.36 3.75
C ARG A 121 5.99 -6.92 3.49
N TYR A 122 6.72 -7.28 4.55
CA TYR A 122 8.03 -7.92 4.45
C TYR A 122 7.90 -9.31 3.82
N LEU A 123 6.97 -10.12 4.34
CA LEU A 123 6.70 -11.47 3.81
C LEU A 123 6.20 -11.44 2.37
N ALA A 124 5.38 -10.46 2.00
CA ALA A 124 4.93 -10.29 0.62
C ALA A 124 6.11 -9.95 -0.32
N LEU A 125 7.08 -9.15 0.13
CA LEU A 125 8.26 -8.83 -0.66
C LEU A 125 9.20 -10.04 -0.82
N ILE A 126 9.46 -10.78 0.27
CA ILE A 126 10.20 -12.06 0.21
C ILE A 126 9.53 -13.00 -0.80
N ARG A 127 8.21 -13.20 -0.66
CA ARG A 127 7.44 -14.06 -1.56
C ARG A 127 7.55 -13.61 -3.02
N ALA A 128 7.50 -12.29 -3.27
CA ALA A 128 7.58 -11.77 -4.62
C ALA A 128 8.95 -12.02 -5.26
N ILE A 129 10.04 -11.81 -4.52
CA ILE A 129 11.40 -12.05 -4.99
C ILE A 129 11.62 -13.55 -5.23
N LEU A 130 11.22 -14.42 -4.30
CA LEU A 130 11.37 -15.86 -4.46
C LEU A 130 10.56 -16.39 -5.65
N ARG A 131 9.33 -15.91 -5.85
CA ARG A 131 8.52 -16.27 -7.03
C ARG A 131 9.21 -15.85 -8.33
N ARG A 132 9.72 -14.62 -8.39
CA ARG A 132 10.47 -14.13 -9.56
C ARG A 132 11.71 -15.00 -9.81
N ALA A 133 12.44 -15.36 -8.75
CA ALA A 133 13.60 -16.21 -8.83
C ALA A 133 13.29 -17.61 -9.39
N ARG A 134 12.09 -18.13 -9.12
CA ARG A 134 11.63 -19.41 -9.65
C ARG A 134 11.08 -19.29 -11.08
N ASP A 135 10.16 -18.35 -11.28
CA ASP A 135 9.28 -18.30 -12.46
C ASP A 135 9.90 -17.53 -13.63
N ASP A 136 10.67 -16.47 -13.37
CA ASP A 136 11.19 -15.58 -14.41
C ASP A 136 12.71 -15.64 -14.56
N TRP A 137 13.42 -15.82 -13.45
CA TRP A 137 14.88 -15.92 -13.47
C TRP A 137 15.34 -17.37 -13.57
N GLU A 138 14.46 -18.32 -13.28
CA GLU A 138 14.73 -19.75 -13.28
C GLU A 138 15.95 -20.14 -12.44
N TRP A 139 16.25 -19.40 -11.38
CA TRP A 139 17.39 -19.64 -10.49
C TRP A 139 17.15 -20.79 -9.50
N VAL A 140 15.88 -21.05 -9.17
CA VAL A 140 15.47 -22.13 -8.26
C VAL A 140 14.26 -22.85 -8.82
N ASP A 141 14.12 -24.15 -8.52
CA ASP A 141 12.96 -24.94 -8.99
C ASP A 141 11.78 -24.87 -8.01
N ARG A 142 12.07 -24.70 -6.73
CA ARG A 142 11.07 -24.69 -5.65
C ARG A 142 11.34 -23.55 -4.70
N ILE A 143 10.26 -23.04 -4.12
CA ILE A 143 10.29 -22.00 -3.09
C ILE A 143 9.42 -22.42 -1.92
N PRO A 144 9.78 -22.06 -0.68
CA PRO A 144 8.93 -22.31 0.47
C PRO A 144 7.60 -21.55 0.36
N LYS A 145 6.54 -22.15 0.89
CA LYS A 145 5.24 -21.47 1.00
C LYS A 145 5.31 -20.42 2.10
N VAL A 146 5.48 -19.16 1.72
CA VAL A 146 5.35 -18.02 2.63
C VAL A 146 3.89 -17.91 3.08
N ARG A 147 3.61 -17.90 4.39
CA ARG A 147 2.26 -17.63 4.93
C ARG A 147 2.18 -16.19 5.41
N LEU A 148 1.05 -15.51 5.18
CA LEU A 148 0.82 -14.17 5.73
C LEU A 148 -0.07 -14.30 6.96
N TYR A 149 0.11 -13.40 7.91
CA TYR A 149 -0.81 -13.26 9.03
C TYR A 149 -2.20 -12.84 8.54
N THR A 150 -3.24 -13.43 9.11
CA THR A 150 -4.60 -12.92 8.97
C THR A 150 -4.68 -11.56 9.67
N VAL A 151 -5.07 -10.53 8.93
CA VAL A 151 -5.29 -9.19 9.47
C VAL A 151 -6.76 -8.86 9.31
N TYR A 152 -7.47 -8.81 10.44
CA TYR A 152 -8.85 -8.38 10.45
C TYR A 152 -8.93 -6.89 10.11
N SER A 153 -9.90 -6.53 9.27
CA SER A 153 -10.18 -5.12 8.98
C SER A 153 -10.61 -4.45 10.28
N LYS A 154 -9.97 -3.34 10.64
CA LYS A 154 -10.47 -2.49 11.72
C LYS A 154 -11.88 -2.00 11.38
N ARG A 155 -12.71 -1.79 12.41
CA ARG A 155 -13.99 -1.09 12.25
C ARG A 155 -13.77 0.24 11.54
N LEU A 156 -14.70 0.60 10.68
CA LEU A 156 -14.61 1.84 9.91
C LEU A 156 -14.86 3.02 10.85
N ASN A 157 -13.83 3.82 11.08
CA ASN A 157 -13.97 5.05 11.88
C ASN A 157 -14.52 6.15 10.96
N TRP A 158 -15.69 6.67 11.29
CA TRP A 158 -16.34 7.81 10.62
C TRP A 158 -17.01 8.71 11.65
N LEU A 159 -17.28 9.96 11.29
CA LEU A 159 -17.87 10.96 12.19
C LEU A 159 -19.35 11.24 11.85
N THR A 160 -20.17 11.47 12.87
CA THR A 160 -21.46 12.13 12.66
C THR A 160 -21.27 13.59 12.25
N HIS A 161 -22.29 14.22 11.66
CA HIS A 161 -22.26 15.64 11.32
C HIS A 161 -21.98 16.53 12.53
N GLU A 162 -22.49 16.17 13.71
CA GLU A 162 -22.23 16.87 14.97
C GLU A 162 -20.77 16.74 15.42
N GLN A 163 -20.22 15.53 15.39
CA GLN A 163 -18.81 15.29 15.71
C GLN A 163 -17.87 16.03 14.75
N ALA A 164 -18.20 16.05 13.45
CA ALA A 164 -17.44 16.79 12.46
C ALA A 164 -17.46 18.31 12.73
N ARG A 165 -18.63 18.88 13.05
CA ARG A 165 -18.75 20.30 13.45
C ARG A 165 -17.95 20.62 14.70
N ALA A 166 -18.02 19.77 15.72
CA ALA A 166 -17.24 19.93 16.96
C ALA A 166 -15.73 19.88 16.68
N LEU A 167 -15.27 18.95 15.85
CA LEU A 167 -13.87 18.82 15.43
C LEU A 167 -13.39 20.08 14.70
N ILE A 168 -14.16 20.58 13.73
CA ILE A 168 -13.83 21.79 12.98
C ILE A 168 -13.73 22.99 13.93
N LYS A 169 -14.64 23.14 14.89
CA LYS A 169 -14.60 24.24 15.88
C LYS A 169 -13.36 24.19 16.77
N ALA A 170 -12.81 23.00 17.03
CA ALA A 170 -11.63 22.81 17.88
C ALA A 170 -10.29 23.01 17.17
N LEU A 171 -10.27 23.06 15.83
CA LEU A 171 -9.05 23.17 15.02
C LEU A 171 -8.60 24.63 14.80
N PRO A 172 -7.30 24.87 14.55
CA PRO A 172 -6.83 26.18 14.09
C PRO A 172 -7.24 26.44 12.63
N GLU A 173 -7.28 27.71 12.23
CA GLU A 173 -7.93 28.14 10.98
C GLU A 173 -7.42 27.44 9.71
N HIS A 174 -6.10 27.36 9.53
CA HIS A 174 -5.48 26.66 8.39
C HIS A 174 -5.85 25.15 8.33
N MET A 175 -6.17 24.53 9.47
CA MET A 175 -6.62 23.13 9.49
C MET A 175 -8.13 23.01 9.28
N LYS A 176 -8.93 24.00 9.75
CA LYS A 176 -10.38 23.99 9.54
C LYS A 176 -10.72 23.97 8.06
N THR A 177 -10.06 24.81 7.26
CA THR A 177 -10.29 24.93 5.82
C THR A 177 -9.97 23.62 5.11
N ILE A 178 -8.82 23.01 5.42
CA ILE A 178 -8.41 21.70 4.89
C ILE A 178 -9.41 20.60 5.26
N VAL A 179 -9.88 20.56 6.51
CA VAL A 179 -10.80 19.52 6.99
C VAL A 179 -12.19 19.67 6.37
N ARG A 180 -12.70 20.91 6.28
CA ARG A 180 -13.96 21.21 5.56
C ARG A 180 -13.88 20.72 4.12
N PHE A 181 -12.82 21.11 3.40
CA PHE A 181 -12.63 20.70 2.01
C PHE A 181 -12.49 19.17 1.85
N ALA A 182 -11.77 18.51 2.75
CA ALA A 182 -11.61 17.06 2.73
C ALA A 182 -12.93 16.31 2.99
N LEU A 183 -13.79 16.83 3.88
CA LEU A 183 -15.12 16.28 4.15
C LEU A 183 -16.10 16.54 3.00
N SER A 184 -15.92 17.60 2.22
CA SER A 184 -16.77 17.93 1.07
C SER A 184 -16.42 17.13 -0.18
N THR A 185 -15.15 16.77 -0.37
CA THR A 185 -14.65 16.19 -1.63
C THR A 185 -14.21 14.74 -1.53
N GLY A 186 -13.96 14.22 -0.33
CA GLY A 186 -13.44 12.87 -0.13
C GLY A 186 -12.03 12.63 -0.69
N LEU A 187 -11.30 13.69 -1.06
CA LEU A 187 -9.98 13.58 -1.67
C LEU A 187 -8.96 12.91 -0.73
N ARG A 188 -7.93 12.28 -1.31
CA ARG A 188 -6.81 11.72 -0.53
C ARG A 188 -6.05 12.87 0.13
N ARG A 189 -5.50 12.62 1.33
CA ARG A 189 -4.74 13.62 2.11
C ARG A 189 -3.78 14.43 1.25
N THR A 190 -2.88 13.77 0.53
CA THR A 190 -1.86 14.45 -0.28
C THR A 190 -2.48 15.34 -1.35
N ASN A 191 -3.59 14.92 -1.96
CA ASN A 191 -4.30 15.67 -2.99
C ASN A 191 -4.98 16.92 -2.43
N VAL A 192 -5.45 16.87 -1.18
CA VAL A 192 -5.98 18.05 -0.50
C VAL A 192 -4.83 18.99 -0.13
N THR A 193 -3.77 18.47 0.51
CA THR A 193 -2.71 19.31 1.07
C THR A 193 -1.80 19.96 0.02
N HIS A 194 -1.71 19.37 -1.17
CA HIS A 194 -0.93 19.88 -2.31
C HIS A 194 -1.86 20.33 -3.45
N LEU A 195 -3.09 20.75 -3.15
CA LEU A 195 -3.97 21.27 -4.17
C LEU A 195 -3.46 22.63 -4.65
N MET A 196 -3.25 22.76 -5.95
CA MET A 196 -2.83 24.00 -6.61
C MET A 196 -4.02 24.70 -7.26
N TRP A 197 -3.96 26.03 -7.39
CA TRP A 197 -4.99 26.80 -8.09
C TRP A 197 -5.13 26.42 -9.56
N SER A 198 -4.03 26.01 -10.22
CA SER A 198 -4.04 25.48 -11.59
C SER A 198 -4.88 24.21 -11.76
N GLN A 199 -5.20 23.52 -10.67
CA GLN A 199 -5.99 22.30 -10.66
C GLN A 199 -7.48 22.54 -10.39
N VAL A 200 -7.88 23.78 -10.13
CA VAL A 200 -9.24 24.15 -9.72
C VAL A 200 -9.88 25.02 -10.78
N ASP A 201 -11.00 24.55 -11.30
CA ASP A 201 -11.87 25.28 -12.21
C ASP A 201 -13.16 25.65 -11.47
N LEU A 202 -13.25 26.90 -11.00
CA LEU A 202 -14.40 27.39 -10.25
C LEU A 202 -15.65 27.60 -11.13
N GLU A 203 -15.47 27.86 -12.42
CA GLU A 203 -16.58 28.05 -13.36
C GLU A 203 -17.26 26.72 -13.64
N ARG A 204 -16.47 25.68 -13.94
CA ARG A 204 -16.97 24.32 -14.14
C ARG A 204 -17.29 23.59 -12.83
N ARG A 205 -16.91 24.16 -11.68
CA ARG A 205 -17.03 23.56 -10.35
C ARG A 205 -16.32 22.19 -10.27
N MET A 206 -15.11 22.13 -10.80
CA MET A 206 -14.32 20.90 -10.89
C MET A 206 -12.91 21.10 -10.33
N ALA A 207 -12.39 20.06 -9.66
CA ALA A 207 -10.97 19.95 -9.36
C ALA A 207 -10.35 18.76 -10.11
N TRP A 208 -9.12 18.92 -10.57
CA TRP A 208 -8.40 17.92 -11.37
C TRP A 208 -7.16 17.41 -10.64
N ILE A 209 -7.16 16.12 -10.33
CA ILE A 209 -5.94 15.46 -9.82
C ILE A 209 -5.23 14.82 -11.02
N HIS A 210 -4.02 15.28 -11.30
CA HIS A 210 -3.21 14.74 -12.39
C HIS A 210 -2.83 13.27 -12.13
N ALA A 211 -2.54 12.55 -13.22
CA ALA A 211 -2.28 11.11 -13.17
C ALA A 211 -1.05 10.73 -12.32
N ASP A 212 0.01 11.53 -12.37
CA ASP A 212 1.22 11.41 -11.56
C ASP A 212 0.96 11.58 -10.06
N GLN A 213 -0.04 12.37 -9.69
CA GLN A 213 -0.49 12.60 -8.32
C GLN A 213 -1.56 11.59 -7.86
N SER A 214 -2.07 10.77 -8.78
CA SER A 214 -3.08 9.75 -8.51
C SER A 214 -2.45 8.39 -8.26
N LYS A 215 -2.84 7.75 -7.15
CA LYS A 215 -2.38 6.38 -6.80
C LYS A 215 -2.71 5.36 -7.90
N THR A 216 -3.72 5.60 -8.71
CA THR A 216 -4.16 4.74 -9.81
C THR A 216 -3.55 5.12 -11.15
N ARG A 217 -2.70 6.17 -11.22
CA ARG A 217 -2.15 6.73 -12.46
C ARG A 217 -3.20 7.18 -13.48
N LYS A 218 -4.41 7.51 -13.01
CA LYS A 218 -5.49 8.07 -13.82
C LYS A 218 -5.82 9.45 -13.31
N ALA A 219 -6.06 10.39 -14.23
CA ALA A 219 -6.60 11.68 -13.87
C ALA A 219 -7.97 11.49 -13.20
N ILE A 220 -8.23 12.22 -12.12
CA ILE A 220 -9.50 12.16 -11.39
C ILE A 220 -10.13 13.55 -11.45
N ALA A 221 -11.28 13.63 -12.09
CA ALA A 221 -12.14 14.79 -12.08
C ALA A 221 -13.02 14.72 -10.83
N VAL A 222 -12.95 15.74 -9.97
CA VAL A 222 -13.69 15.79 -8.70
C VAL A 222 -14.69 16.95 -8.76
N PRO A 223 -15.99 16.65 -8.85
CA PRO A 223 -17.03 17.66 -8.73
C PRO A 223 -16.98 18.35 -7.37
N LEU A 224 -17.08 19.67 -7.37
CA LEU A 224 -17.04 20.52 -6.18
C LEU A 224 -18.47 20.89 -5.77
N ASN A 225 -18.86 20.47 -4.57
CA ASN A 225 -20.13 20.89 -3.99
C ASN A 225 -20.05 22.35 -3.47
N VAL A 226 -21.18 22.89 -3.03
CA VAL A 226 -21.28 24.27 -2.54
C VAL A 226 -20.32 24.53 -1.38
N ASP A 227 -20.18 23.60 -0.44
CA ASP A 227 -19.26 23.74 0.70
C ASP A 227 -17.79 23.81 0.27
N ALA A 228 -17.38 22.97 -0.70
CA ALA A 228 -16.04 22.99 -1.25
C ALA A 228 -15.75 24.31 -1.97
N LEU A 229 -16.71 24.82 -2.75
CA LEU A 229 -16.59 26.12 -3.42
C LEU A 229 -16.48 27.26 -2.42
N ASN A 230 -17.27 27.27 -1.35
CA ASN A 230 -17.19 28.28 -0.29
C ASN A 230 -15.79 28.29 0.34
N VAL A 231 -15.24 27.12 0.65
CA VAL A 231 -13.86 27.02 1.18
C VAL A 231 -12.85 27.56 0.18
N LEU A 232 -13.00 27.26 -1.12
CA LEU A 232 -12.10 27.79 -2.15
C LEU A 232 -12.21 29.32 -2.26
N HIS A 233 -13.41 29.89 -2.25
CA HIS A 233 -13.60 31.33 -2.23
C HIS A 233 -12.93 31.99 -1.00
N GLU A 234 -13.05 31.39 0.18
CA GLU A 234 -12.37 31.85 1.41
C GLU A 234 -10.83 31.76 1.32
N GLN A 235 -10.27 30.92 0.44
CA GLN A 235 -8.81 30.80 0.24
C GLN A 235 -8.28 31.69 -0.88
N ARG A 236 -9.14 32.20 -1.75
CA ARG A 236 -8.70 32.99 -2.92
C ARG A 236 -7.97 34.26 -2.47
N GLY A 237 -6.83 34.54 -3.10
CA GLY A 237 -5.99 35.70 -2.78
C GLY A 237 -5.05 35.52 -1.57
N LYS A 238 -5.08 34.37 -0.86
CA LYS A 238 -4.13 34.10 0.24
C LYS A 238 -2.76 33.62 -0.23
N HIS A 239 -2.70 33.02 -1.42
CA HIS A 239 -1.48 32.52 -2.05
C HIS A 239 -1.75 32.26 -3.54
N ASP A 240 -0.75 32.49 -4.39
CA ASP A 240 -0.89 32.43 -5.85
C ASP A 240 -0.89 31.00 -6.41
N GLU A 241 -0.05 30.12 -5.86
CA GLU A 241 0.09 28.74 -6.32
C GLU A 241 -0.79 27.73 -5.56
N TRP A 242 -0.70 27.70 -4.22
CA TRP A 242 -1.33 26.67 -3.39
C TRP A 242 -2.67 27.13 -2.82
N VAL A 243 -3.67 26.25 -2.84
CA VAL A 243 -4.99 26.53 -2.25
C VAL A 243 -4.95 26.56 -0.73
N PHE A 244 -4.14 25.70 -0.10
CA PHE A 244 -4.04 25.59 1.36
C PHE A 244 -2.61 25.84 1.87
N PRO A 245 -2.19 27.11 1.96
CA PRO A 245 -0.88 27.49 2.47
C PRO A 245 -0.84 27.53 4.01
N TYR A 246 0.35 27.32 4.57
CA TYR A 246 0.70 27.63 5.95
C TYR A 246 2.15 28.12 5.99
N ASN A 247 2.37 29.34 6.49
CA ASN A 247 3.68 30.01 6.50
C ASN A 247 4.36 30.03 5.10
N GLY A 248 3.59 30.35 4.05
CA GLY A 248 4.10 30.47 2.67
C GLY A 248 4.45 29.15 1.98
N LYS A 249 4.09 27.99 2.57
CA LYS A 249 4.31 26.67 1.99
C LYS A 249 3.03 25.84 2.06
N PRO A 250 2.83 24.82 1.21
CA PRO A 250 1.66 23.94 1.35
C PRO A 250 1.72 23.16 2.67
N VAL A 251 0.55 22.80 3.21
CA VAL A 251 0.45 22.07 4.49
C VAL A 251 0.89 20.62 4.32
N TYR A 252 2.19 20.33 4.45
CA TYR A 252 2.71 18.96 4.27
C TYR A 252 2.25 17.95 5.32
N GLN A 253 2.00 18.40 6.55
CA GLN A 253 1.63 17.55 7.67
C GLN A 253 0.30 17.97 8.31
N VAL A 254 -0.63 17.01 8.37
CA VAL A 254 -1.94 17.17 9.01
C VAL A 254 -2.04 16.46 10.36
N SER A 255 -1.13 15.51 10.64
CA SER A 255 -1.07 14.77 11.91
C SER A 255 -0.19 15.50 12.91
N THR A 256 -0.54 16.76 13.20
CA THR A 256 0.24 17.67 14.05
C THR A 256 -0.24 17.64 15.50
N LYS A 257 0.50 18.27 16.41
CA LYS A 257 0.06 18.47 17.81
C LYS A 257 -1.33 19.13 17.88
N ALA A 258 -1.63 20.06 16.96
CA ALA A 258 -2.93 20.72 16.88
C ALA A 258 -4.07 19.76 16.54
N TRP A 259 -3.85 18.83 15.60
CA TRP A 259 -4.81 17.76 15.27
C TRP A 259 -5.15 16.93 16.52
N TYR A 260 -4.12 16.39 17.20
CA TYR A 260 -4.32 15.54 18.36
C TYR A 260 -4.94 16.29 19.55
N LYS A 261 -4.61 17.58 19.72
CA LYS A 261 -5.25 18.43 20.73
C LYS A 261 -6.75 18.61 20.44
N ALA A 262 -7.13 18.84 19.18
CA ALA A 262 -8.53 18.95 18.79
C ALA A 262 -9.29 17.64 19.02
N LEU A 263 -8.71 16.50 18.61
CA LEU A 263 -9.30 15.18 18.86
C LEU A 263 -9.54 14.90 20.34
N LYS A 264 -8.55 15.19 21.20
CA LYS A 264 -8.68 15.04 22.64
C LYS A 264 -9.80 15.92 23.20
N LYS A 265 -9.90 17.17 22.73
CA LYS A 265 -10.95 18.12 23.14
C LYS A 265 -12.36 17.65 22.76
N THR A 266 -12.50 16.92 21.66
CA THR A 266 -13.79 16.42 21.17
C THR A 266 -14.07 14.96 21.52
N GLY A 267 -13.23 14.33 22.36
CA GLY A 267 -13.41 12.92 22.75
C GLY A 267 -13.25 11.92 21.60
N LEU A 268 -12.53 12.28 20.52
CA LEU A 268 -12.33 11.41 19.36
C LEU A 268 -11.02 10.61 19.51
N GLU A 269 -11.14 9.33 19.85
CA GLU A 269 -9.98 8.44 20.02
C GLU A 269 -9.63 7.70 18.73
N GLY A 270 -8.33 7.59 18.43
CA GLY A 270 -7.83 6.80 17.30
C GLY A 270 -8.24 7.29 15.91
N PHE A 271 -8.85 8.48 15.79
CA PHE A 271 -9.27 9.08 14.53
C PHE A 271 -8.07 9.72 13.81
N ARG A 272 -7.90 9.42 12.53
CA ARG A 272 -6.82 9.94 11.68
C ARG A 272 -7.40 10.84 10.62
N PHE A 273 -6.59 11.75 10.10
CA PHE A 273 -7.02 12.62 9.00
C PHE A 273 -7.59 11.85 7.79
N HIS A 274 -7.04 10.68 7.46
CA HIS A 274 -7.56 9.87 6.36
C HIS A 274 -8.96 9.31 6.63
N ASP A 275 -9.38 9.21 7.89
CA ASP A 275 -10.70 8.76 8.27
C ASP A 275 -11.78 9.82 7.93
N LEU A 276 -11.40 11.05 7.57
CA LEU A 276 -12.31 12.04 6.96
C LEU A 276 -12.84 11.56 5.60
N ARG A 277 -12.01 10.86 4.81
CA ARG A 277 -12.47 10.25 3.55
C ARG A 277 -13.44 9.10 3.81
N HIS A 278 -13.22 8.34 4.88
CA HIS A 278 -14.18 7.32 5.33
C HIS A 278 -15.50 7.98 5.75
N THR A 279 -15.43 9.12 6.44
CA THR A 279 -16.60 9.92 6.83
C THR A 279 -17.39 10.41 5.62
N TRP A 280 -16.73 11.02 4.64
CA TRP A 280 -17.36 11.45 3.38
C TRP A 280 -18.07 10.29 2.66
N ALA A 281 -17.41 9.14 2.56
CA ALA A 281 -17.99 7.96 1.93
C ALA A 281 -19.20 7.42 2.71
N SER A 282 -19.12 7.37 4.04
CA SER A 282 -20.22 6.97 4.91
C SER A 282 -21.43 7.89 4.74
N TRP A 283 -21.24 9.21 4.69
CA TRP A 283 -22.32 10.17 4.50
C TRP A 283 -22.98 10.02 3.12
N HIS A 284 -22.20 9.80 2.06
CA HIS A 284 -22.75 9.50 0.74
C HIS A 284 -23.65 8.27 0.74
N VAL A 285 -23.19 7.17 1.35
CA VAL A 285 -23.99 5.94 1.43
C VAL A 285 -25.25 6.15 2.28
N GLN A 286 -25.16 6.86 3.41
CA GLN A 286 -26.30 7.19 4.26
C GLN A 286 -27.32 8.10 3.55
N ALA A 287 -26.86 8.98 2.66
CA ALA A 287 -27.68 9.83 1.83
C ALA A 287 -28.24 9.12 0.57
N GLY A 288 -28.04 7.80 0.44
CA GLY A 288 -28.57 7.01 -0.68
C GLY A 288 -27.76 7.08 -1.97
N THR A 289 -26.51 7.57 -1.94
CA THR A 289 -25.65 7.59 -3.14
C THR A 289 -25.35 6.16 -3.61
N PRO A 290 -25.64 5.80 -4.87
CA PRO A 290 -25.30 4.49 -5.42
C PRO A 290 -23.80 4.18 -5.32
N LEU A 291 -23.44 2.93 -5.00
CA LEU A 291 -22.04 2.54 -4.75
C LEU A 291 -21.14 2.69 -5.98
N ASN A 292 -21.68 2.55 -7.20
CA ASN A 292 -20.96 2.80 -8.45
C ASN A 292 -20.61 4.28 -8.61
N ALA A 293 -21.57 5.18 -8.38
CA ALA A 293 -21.32 6.63 -8.41
C ALA A 293 -20.31 7.02 -7.32
N LEU A 294 -20.44 6.48 -6.10
CA LEU A 294 -19.47 6.71 -5.04
C LEU A 294 -18.06 6.20 -5.40
N GLN A 295 -17.97 5.05 -6.09
CA GLN A 295 -16.70 4.51 -6.56
C GLN A 295 -15.98 5.48 -7.49
N GLU A 296 -16.71 6.05 -8.44
CA GLU A 296 -16.22 7.03 -9.40
C GLU A 296 -15.83 8.34 -8.72
N LEU A 297 -16.72 8.91 -7.90
CA LEU A 297 -16.47 10.14 -7.14
C LEU A 297 -15.20 10.05 -6.29
N GLY A 298 -14.99 8.91 -5.62
CA GLY A 298 -13.79 8.73 -4.82
C GLY A 298 -12.56 8.32 -5.63
N GLY A 299 -12.69 7.86 -6.87
CA GLY A 299 -11.60 7.27 -7.63
C GLY A 299 -11.03 6.00 -6.98
N TRP A 300 -11.92 5.07 -6.60
CA TRP A 300 -11.54 3.73 -6.14
C TRP A 300 -11.34 2.77 -7.33
N SER A 301 -10.28 1.97 -7.26
CA SER A 301 -9.90 1.06 -8.36
C SER A 301 -10.74 -0.20 -8.43
N SER A 302 -11.49 -0.55 -7.38
CA SER A 302 -12.36 -1.72 -7.37
C SER A 302 -13.61 -1.51 -6.52
N ALA A 303 -14.71 -2.14 -6.93
CA ALA A 303 -15.98 -2.12 -6.21
C ALA A 303 -15.85 -2.70 -4.78
N GLU A 304 -14.98 -3.68 -4.58
CA GLU A 304 -14.69 -4.25 -3.26
C GLU A 304 -14.21 -3.20 -2.24
N MET A 305 -13.45 -2.18 -2.70
CA MET A 305 -13.02 -1.09 -1.81
C MET A 305 -14.20 -0.26 -1.30
N VAL A 306 -15.27 -0.13 -2.08
CA VAL A 306 -16.46 0.66 -1.74
C VAL A 306 -17.50 -0.18 -1.00
N ARG A 307 -17.59 -1.49 -1.27
CA ARG A 307 -18.49 -2.42 -0.56
C ARG A 307 -18.33 -2.38 0.96
N ARG A 308 -17.17 -1.99 1.48
CA ARG A 308 -16.96 -1.78 2.92
C ARG A 308 -17.92 -0.76 3.55
N TYR A 309 -18.50 0.15 2.79
CA TYR A 309 -19.46 1.15 3.29
C TYR A 309 -20.92 0.71 3.10
N ALA A 310 -21.19 -0.32 2.30
CA ALA A 310 -22.54 -0.69 1.88
C ALA A 310 -23.50 -0.92 3.06
N HIS A 311 -23.01 -1.51 4.15
CA HIS A 311 -23.79 -1.77 5.35
C HIS A 311 -24.29 -0.51 6.08
N LEU A 312 -23.72 0.67 5.80
CA LEU A 312 -24.13 1.95 6.38
C LEU A 312 -25.38 2.53 5.70
N GLY A 313 -25.78 1.98 4.55
CA GLY A 313 -26.94 2.40 3.78
C GLY A 313 -28.20 1.61 4.07
N ALA A 314 -28.28 0.90 5.21
CA ALA A 314 -29.41 0.00 5.51
C ALA A 314 -30.78 0.73 5.46
N ASN A 315 -30.82 2.02 5.78
CA ASN A 315 -32.05 2.83 5.65
C ASN A 315 -32.53 2.98 4.20
N HIS A 316 -31.61 2.95 3.23
CA HIS A 316 -31.96 2.96 1.79
C HIS A 316 -32.51 1.60 1.33
N LEU A 317 -32.11 0.50 1.98
CA LEU A 317 -32.68 -0.83 1.71
C LEU A 317 -34.16 -0.93 2.07
N ALA A 318 -34.66 -0.08 2.98
CA ALA A 318 -36.10 -0.01 3.26
C ALA A 318 -36.90 0.36 2.00
N SER A 319 -36.43 1.35 1.23
CA SER A 319 -37.08 1.72 -0.04
C SER A 319 -37.05 0.61 -1.10
N TYR A 320 -36.02 -0.25 -1.07
CA TYR A 320 -35.94 -1.41 -1.96
C TYR A 320 -36.75 -2.61 -1.45
N ALA A 321 -36.99 -2.72 -0.13
CA ALA A 321 -37.87 -3.74 0.43
C ALA A 321 -39.31 -3.55 -0.06
N ASP A 322 -39.71 -2.30 -0.30
CA ASP A 322 -41.04 -1.97 -0.83
C ASP A 322 -41.19 -2.29 -2.32
N ASN A 323 -40.10 -2.55 -3.06
CA ASN A 323 -40.16 -2.80 -4.52
C ASN A 323 -40.80 -4.14 -4.91
N ILE A 324 -40.96 -5.08 -3.98
CA ILE A 324 -41.67 -6.34 -4.22
C ILE A 324 -43.16 -6.24 -3.90
N LEU A 325 -43.64 -5.08 -3.44
CA LEU A 325 -45.05 -4.86 -3.25
C LEU A 325 -45.71 -4.74 -4.63
N GLU A 326 -46.54 -5.72 -4.97
CA GLU A 326 -47.50 -5.62 -6.08
C GLU A 326 -48.31 -4.33 -5.88
N GLN A 327 -48.54 -3.55 -6.94
CA GLN A 327 -49.20 -2.22 -6.90
C GLN A 327 -50.70 -2.28 -6.48
N SER A 328 -51.09 -3.20 -5.62
CA SER A 328 -52.48 -3.46 -5.24
C SER A 328 -52.63 -3.96 -3.80
N VAL A 329 -51.86 -3.43 -2.84
CA VAL A 329 -52.21 -3.56 -1.42
C VAL A 329 -52.51 -2.18 -0.85
N PRO A 330 -53.78 -1.83 -0.59
CA PRO A 330 -54.10 -0.58 0.08
C PRO A 330 -53.46 -0.58 1.47
N ALA A 331 -52.87 0.55 1.84
CA ALA A 331 -52.18 0.75 3.10
C ALA A 331 -52.98 0.17 4.27
N ILE A 332 -52.36 -0.72 5.05
CA ILE A 332 -52.86 -1.05 6.39
C ILE A 332 -52.73 0.23 7.19
N GLY A 333 -53.85 0.93 7.35
CA GLY A 333 -53.95 2.14 8.15
C GLY A 333 -53.38 1.88 9.53
N THR A 334 -52.39 2.68 9.91
CA THR A 334 -51.76 2.68 11.23
C THR A 334 -52.80 3.15 12.25
N LYS A 335 -53.70 2.26 12.71
CA LYS A 335 -54.36 2.45 13.99
C LYS A 335 -53.39 1.99 15.07
N LEU A 336 -52.74 2.99 15.66
CA LEU A 336 -52.11 2.95 16.97
C LEU A 336 -52.91 2.03 17.90
N VAL A 337 -52.28 0.94 18.34
CA VAL A 337 -52.75 0.16 19.48
C VAL A 337 -52.51 1.03 20.72
N GLN A 338 -53.52 1.80 21.11
CA GLN A 338 -53.61 2.32 22.47
C GLN A 338 -53.82 1.12 23.40
N LEU A 339 -52.75 0.75 24.11
CA LEU A 339 -52.82 -0.11 25.28
C LEU A 339 -53.51 0.69 26.40
N GLU A 340 -54.84 0.58 26.49
CA GLU A 340 -55.55 0.94 27.72
C GLU A 340 -55.25 -0.11 28.78
N ILE A 341 -54.48 0.32 29.78
CA ILE A 341 -54.34 -0.38 31.06
C ILE A 341 -55.70 -0.25 31.77
N VAL A 342 -56.53 -1.28 31.68
CA VAL A 342 -57.71 -1.42 32.54
C VAL A 342 -57.21 -1.80 33.93
N LYS A 343 -57.32 -0.86 34.87
CA LYS A 343 -57.35 -1.15 36.31
C LYS A 343 -58.66 -1.89 36.62
N ASN A 344 -58.55 -3.07 37.20
CA ASN A 344 -59.44 -3.57 38.24
C ASN A 344 -58.59 -4.28 39.29
#